data_AF-A0A946TL19-F1
#
_entry.id   AF-A0A946TL19-F1
#
_cell.length_a   1.000
_cell.length_b   1.000
_cell.length_c   1.000
_cell.angle_alpha   90.00
_cell.angle_beta   90.00
_cell.angle_gamma   90.00
#
_symmetry.space_group_name_H-M   'P 1'
#
loop_
_entity.id
_entity.type
_entity.pdbx_description
1 polymer ?
#
loop_
_entity_poly.entity_id
_entity_poly.type
_entity_poly.pdbx_seq_one_letter_code
_entity_poly.pdbx_strand_id
1 'polypeptide(L)'
;MNKINNAENKLAKFGETSAHNGGGNPELSLKKQESVETRRRVCKKCDNVLPKRRQKFCSDKCRNAFNSHAWRIKKGLIKKPYSGSGGNQSGKDNHMYKNGIRNFSLRAFEYYGKTCNRCESEKNILTHHKDHNRQNNNIENLEVLCKKCHQKHHCTRDQVTGRYIKG
;
A
#
# COMPACT_ATOMS: atom_id res chain seq x y z
N MET A 1 0.39 54.77 1.51
CA MET A 1 -0.19 55.10 0.20
C MET A 1 0.65 54.44 -0.88
N ASN A 2 -0.01 53.73 -1.81
CA ASN A 2 0.40 53.20 -3.12
C ASN A 2 1.62 52.24 -3.20
N LYS A 3 1.44 50.92 -3.45
CA LYS A 3 1.01 50.15 -4.65
C LYS A 3 2.14 49.93 -5.69
N ILE A 4 2.51 48.64 -5.93
CA ILE A 4 2.45 47.88 -7.22
C ILE A 4 3.81 47.92 -7.97
N ASN A 5 4.32 46.94 -8.74
CA ASN A 5 4.14 45.50 -9.00
C ASN A 5 5.28 45.06 -9.97
N ASN A 6 5.55 43.74 -10.02
CA ASN A 6 5.84 42.86 -11.17
C ASN A 6 7.04 43.04 -12.13
N ALA A 7 7.70 41.88 -12.34
CA ALA A 7 8.22 41.26 -13.60
C ALA A 7 9.20 42.09 -14.48
N GLU A 8 10.26 41.53 -15.05
CA GLU A 8 10.20 40.59 -16.17
C GLU A 8 11.51 39.83 -16.43
N ASN A 9 11.32 38.66 -17.04
CA ASN A 9 12.26 37.83 -17.77
C ASN A 9 13.18 38.61 -18.73
N LYS A 10 14.46 38.22 -18.82
CA LYS A 10 15.18 38.27 -20.10
C LYS A 10 16.22 37.15 -20.20
N LEU A 11 15.96 36.25 -21.15
CA LEU A 11 16.82 35.15 -21.56
C LEU A 11 17.92 35.63 -22.54
N ALA A 12 18.95 34.81 -22.62
CA ALA A 12 20.21 34.86 -23.37
C ALA A 12 20.31 35.66 -24.69
N LYS A 13 21.51 36.19 -24.94
CA LYS A 13 22.05 36.34 -26.29
C LYS A 13 23.29 35.44 -26.46
N PHE A 14 23.25 34.70 -27.55
CA PHE A 14 24.21 33.69 -27.99
C PHE A 14 25.06 34.29 -29.12
N GLY A 15 26.37 34.06 -29.10
CA GLY A 15 27.23 33.96 -30.30
C GLY A 15 27.76 35.24 -30.96
N GLU A 16 29.09 35.25 -31.16
CA GLU A 16 29.90 35.79 -32.28
C GLU A 16 31.20 36.44 -31.73
N THR A 17 32.42 36.22 -32.20
CA THR A 17 33.12 35.20 -33.03
C THR A 17 34.64 35.47 -32.83
N SER A 18 35.43 34.39 -32.92
CA SER A 18 36.79 34.29 -33.48
C SER A 18 37.87 35.36 -33.23
N ALA A 19 38.93 34.96 -32.52
CA ALA A 19 40.30 35.35 -32.86
C ALA A 19 41.30 34.22 -32.55
N HIS A 20 41.80 33.64 -33.65
CA HIS A 20 43.11 33.00 -33.89
C HIS A 20 43.88 32.30 -32.76
N ASN A 21 44.11 31.01 -33.02
CA ASN A 21 45.06 30.12 -32.37
C ASN A 21 46.50 30.63 -32.49
N GLY A 22 47.18 30.80 -31.36
CA GLY A 22 48.63 30.96 -31.24
C GLY A 22 49.13 30.02 -30.15
N GLY A 23 50.13 29.22 -30.47
CA GLY A 23 50.48 27.99 -29.76
C GLY A 23 50.98 28.16 -28.32
N GLY A 24 50.89 27.05 -27.56
CA GLY A 24 51.47 26.93 -26.24
C GLY A 24 50.62 26.03 -25.35
N ASN A 25 51.02 24.76 -25.26
CA ASN A 25 50.43 23.73 -24.41
C ASN A 25 50.01 24.29 -23.02
N PRO A 26 48.72 24.22 -22.64
CA PRO A 26 48.31 24.67 -21.31
C PRO A 26 48.87 23.70 -20.27
N GLU A 27 49.81 24.19 -19.46
CA GLU A 27 50.15 23.55 -18.20
C GLU A 27 48.83 23.34 -17.44
N LEU A 28 48.53 22.08 -17.13
CA LEU A 28 47.27 21.67 -16.53
C LEU A 28 47.23 22.22 -15.11
N SER A 29 46.80 23.48 -14.97
CA SER A 29 46.42 24.12 -13.73
C SER A 29 45.56 23.13 -12.97
N LEU A 30 46.14 22.61 -11.87
CA LEU A 30 45.56 21.62 -10.99
C LEU A 30 44.09 21.99 -10.78
N LYS A 31 43.21 21.19 -11.39
CA LYS A 31 41.76 21.30 -11.21
C LYS A 31 41.55 21.47 -9.71
N LYS A 32 40.98 22.62 -9.33
CA LYS A 32 40.44 22.85 -7.99
C LYS A 32 39.74 21.58 -7.60
N GLN A 33 40.27 20.88 -6.60
CA GLN A 33 39.62 19.70 -6.06
C GLN A 33 38.18 20.09 -5.77
N GLU A 34 37.27 19.44 -6.49
CA GLU A 34 35.84 19.59 -6.30
C GLU A 34 35.57 19.45 -4.80
N SER A 35 34.92 20.47 -4.24
CA SER A 35 34.64 20.56 -2.83
C SER A 35 33.97 19.29 -2.35
N VAL A 36 34.59 18.62 -1.37
CA VAL A 36 34.07 17.45 -0.67
C VAL A 36 32.57 17.65 -0.40
N GLU A 37 31.71 16.88 -1.08
CA GLU A 37 30.27 16.86 -0.86
C GLU A 37 30.03 16.57 0.64
N THR A 38 29.84 17.62 1.43
CA THR A 38 29.57 17.47 2.86
C THR A 38 28.24 16.75 3.00
N ARG A 39 28.26 15.47 3.40
CA ARG A 39 27.04 14.67 3.62
C ARG A 39 26.04 15.50 4.43
N ARG A 40 24.97 15.96 3.77
CA ARG A 40 23.90 16.74 4.40
C ARG A 40 23.34 15.90 5.55
N ARG A 41 23.45 16.39 6.80
CA ARG A 41 22.90 15.68 7.96
C ARG A 41 21.42 15.97 8.11
N VAL A 42 20.66 14.93 8.44
CA VAL A 42 19.20 15.00 8.64
C VAL A 42 18.83 14.85 10.11
N CYS A 43 17.67 15.40 10.47
CA CYS A 43 17.07 15.29 11.80
C CYS A 43 16.70 13.83 12.10
N LYS A 44 17.13 13.28 13.24
CA LYS A 44 16.81 11.89 13.63
C LYS A 44 15.31 11.58 13.86
N LYS A 45 14.44 12.59 13.85
CA LYS A 45 12.99 12.41 14.13
C LYS A 45 12.10 12.64 12.90
N CYS A 46 12.45 13.59 12.04
CA CYS A 46 11.61 14.07 10.95
C CYS A 46 12.37 14.24 9.63
N ASP A 47 13.62 13.79 9.58
CA ASP A 47 14.47 13.73 8.39
C ASP A 47 14.76 15.07 7.67
N ASN A 48 14.32 16.20 8.23
CA ASN A 48 14.66 17.53 7.72
C ASN A 48 16.18 17.80 7.79
N VAL A 49 16.70 18.48 6.77
CA VAL A 49 18.11 18.90 6.70
C VAL A 49 18.44 19.84 7.86
N LEU A 50 19.59 19.60 8.50
CA LEU A 50 20.03 20.37 9.66
C LEU A 50 20.99 21.50 9.26
N PRO A 51 20.84 22.70 9.84
CA PRO A 51 21.66 23.86 9.48
C PRO A 51 23.07 23.79 10.08
N LYS A 52 23.28 23.02 11.16
CA LYS A 52 24.56 22.96 11.91
C LYS A 52 25.14 21.54 11.92
N ARG A 53 26.45 21.42 11.72
CA ARG A 53 27.17 20.12 11.59
C ARG A 53 27.07 19.19 12.81
N ARG A 54 26.94 19.73 14.04
CA ARG A 54 26.84 18.96 15.31
C ARG A 54 25.40 18.75 15.77
N GLN A 55 24.43 19.41 15.16
CA GLN A 55 23.03 19.32 15.57
C GLN A 55 22.46 17.95 15.16
N LYS A 56 21.63 17.35 16.02
CA LYS A 56 21.01 16.03 15.79
C LYS A 56 19.49 16.11 15.49
N PHE A 57 18.87 17.22 15.87
CA PHE A 57 17.43 17.46 15.77
C PHE A 57 17.17 18.87 15.28
N CYS A 58 16.15 19.07 14.45
CA CYS A 58 15.81 20.40 13.92
C CYS A 58 15.17 21.32 14.97
N SER A 59 14.58 20.75 16.02
CA SER A 59 13.92 21.50 17.10
C SER A 59 13.87 20.70 18.40
N ASP A 60 13.60 21.39 19.51
CA ASP A 60 13.37 20.78 20.82
C ASP A 60 12.17 19.83 20.80
N LYS A 61 11.13 20.16 20.03
CA LYS A 61 9.99 19.27 19.79
C LYS A 61 10.44 17.92 19.21
N CYS A 62 11.32 17.94 18.21
CA CYS A 62 11.86 16.72 17.61
C CYS A 62 12.75 15.93 18.58
N ARG A 63 13.59 16.62 19.36
CA ARG A 63 14.41 15.99 20.40
C ARG A 63 13.54 15.29 21.44
N ASN A 64 12.54 15.99 21.99
CA ASN A 64 11.67 15.48 23.03
C ASN A 64 10.79 14.33 22.52
N ALA A 65 10.23 14.44 21.31
CA ALA A 65 9.46 13.37 20.69
C ALA A 65 10.30 12.10 20.45
N PHE A 66 11.53 12.25 19.97
CA PHE A 66 12.44 11.12 19.77
C PHE A 66 12.79 10.44 21.11
N ASN A 67 13.17 11.23 22.11
CA ASN A 67 13.54 10.72 23.44
C ASN A 67 12.35 10.05 24.13
N SER A 68 11.15 10.64 24.07
CA SER A 68 9.94 10.07 24.64
C SER A 68 9.58 8.73 23.99
N HIS A 69 9.63 8.66 22.65
CA HIS A 69 9.39 7.40 21.92
C HIS A 69 10.41 6.33 22.31
N ALA A 70 11.71 6.66 22.33
CA ALA A 70 12.77 5.75 22.74
C ALA A 70 12.60 5.25 24.19
N TRP A 71 12.21 6.14 25.10
CA TRP A 71 11.92 5.78 26.49
C TRP A 71 10.73 4.84 26.61
N ARG A 72 9.64 5.10 25.88
CA ARG A 72 8.45 4.24 25.85
C ARG A 72 8.76 2.84 25.32
N ILE A 73 9.62 2.73 24.30
CA ILE A 73 10.14 1.44 23.82
C ILE A 73 10.95 0.75 24.92
N LYS A 74 11.91 1.46 25.52
CA LYS A 74 12.76 0.93 26.59
C LYS A 74 11.95 0.44 27.80
N LYS A 75 10.83 1.09 28.10
CA LYS A 75 9.90 0.71 29.18
C LYS A 75 8.86 -0.35 28.77
N GLY A 76 8.89 -0.83 27.53
CA GLY A 76 7.92 -1.83 27.05
C GLY A 76 6.49 -1.31 26.89
N LEU A 77 6.28 0.02 26.97
CA LEU A 77 4.97 0.65 26.77
C LEU A 77 4.52 0.61 25.30
N ILE A 78 5.44 0.32 24.38
CA ILE A 78 5.16 0.07 22.96
C ILE A 78 5.60 -1.37 22.67
N LYS A 79 4.63 -2.30 22.56
CA LYS A 79 4.90 -3.74 22.38
C LYS A 79 5.52 -4.10 21.03
N LYS A 80 5.18 -3.36 19.96
CA LYS A 80 5.67 -3.59 18.59
C LYS A 80 6.08 -2.26 17.96
N PRO A 81 7.25 -1.70 18.28
CA PRO A 81 7.70 -0.46 17.67
C PRO A 81 7.92 -0.65 16.17
N TYR A 82 7.70 0.41 15.39
CA TYR A 82 7.85 0.43 13.91
C TYR A 82 6.85 -0.42 13.11
N SER A 83 6.03 -1.25 13.76
CA SER A 83 4.83 -1.84 13.15
C SER A 83 3.71 -0.81 13.20
N GLY A 84 3.24 -0.33 12.05
CA GLY A 84 2.10 0.58 11.98
C GLY A 84 0.86 0.00 12.68
N SER A 85 -0.09 0.85 13.07
CA SER A 85 -1.31 0.47 13.79
C SER A 85 -2.17 -0.60 13.10
N GLY A 86 -1.94 -0.91 11.82
CA GLY A 86 -2.60 -1.98 11.08
C GLY A 86 -1.70 -3.14 10.61
N GLY A 87 -0.40 -3.15 10.95
CA GLY A 87 0.60 -3.94 10.25
C GLY A 87 0.74 -5.42 10.63
N ASN A 88 -0.19 -6.01 11.38
CA ASN A 88 -0.07 -7.41 11.83
C ASN A 88 -1.42 -8.10 12.05
N GLN A 89 -2.44 -7.64 11.33
CA GLN A 89 -3.82 -8.05 11.48
C GLN A 89 -4.28 -8.71 10.17
N SER A 90 -3.81 -9.93 9.92
CA SER A 90 -4.21 -10.75 8.76
C SER A 90 -4.86 -12.05 9.24
N GLY A 91 -5.70 -12.67 8.39
CA GLY A 91 -6.43 -13.87 8.79
C GLY A 91 -7.28 -13.63 10.04
N LYS A 92 -7.24 -14.57 10.99
CA LYS A 92 -8.01 -14.53 12.25
C LYS A 92 -7.67 -13.34 13.15
N ASP A 93 -6.48 -12.77 12.99
CA ASP A 93 -6.01 -11.63 13.80
C ASP A 93 -6.49 -10.29 13.24
N ASN A 94 -7.14 -10.28 12.08
CA ASN A 94 -7.75 -9.07 11.54
C ASN A 94 -9.02 -8.71 12.31
N HIS A 95 -9.15 -7.47 12.81
CA HIS A 95 -10.34 -7.02 13.53
C HIS A 95 -11.63 -7.06 12.67
N MET A 96 -11.49 -7.06 11.34
CA MET A 96 -12.58 -7.28 10.37
C MET A 96 -12.83 -8.76 10.05
N TYR A 97 -11.96 -9.66 10.51
CA TYR A 97 -12.16 -11.10 10.36
C TYR A 97 -13.26 -11.55 11.30
N LYS A 98 -14.41 -11.83 10.71
CA LYS A 98 -15.50 -12.51 11.42
C LYS A 98 -15.24 -14.01 11.36
N ASN A 99 -15.51 -14.63 10.21
CA ASN A 99 -15.50 -16.09 10.10
C ASN A 99 -14.72 -16.60 8.87
N GLY A 100 -13.92 -15.75 8.22
CA GLY A 100 -13.33 -16.08 6.90
C GLY A 100 -14.32 -16.00 5.73
N ILE A 101 -15.44 -15.31 5.91
CA ILE A 101 -16.54 -15.13 4.93
C ILE A 101 -16.02 -14.61 3.57
N ARG A 102 -14.92 -13.88 3.52
CA ARG A 102 -14.38 -13.40 2.23
C ARG A 102 -13.63 -14.47 1.43
N ASN A 103 -13.17 -15.55 2.08
CA ASN A 103 -12.24 -16.51 1.48
C ASN A 103 -12.83 -17.91 1.25
N PHE A 104 -14.04 -18.21 1.73
CA PHE A 104 -14.59 -19.57 1.57
C PHE A 104 -14.79 -19.93 0.08
N SER A 105 -15.21 -18.97 -0.75
CA SER A 105 -15.37 -19.21 -2.19
C SER A 105 -14.04 -19.46 -2.89
N LEU A 106 -12.99 -18.72 -2.52
CA LEU A 106 -11.65 -18.95 -3.06
C LEU A 106 -11.18 -20.38 -2.73
N ARG A 107 -11.28 -20.79 -1.46
CA ARG A 107 -10.89 -22.14 -1.01
C ARG A 107 -11.71 -23.24 -1.68
N ALA A 108 -13.02 -23.03 -1.85
CA ALA A 108 -13.89 -23.97 -2.55
C ALA A 108 -13.49 -24.13 -4.02
N PHE A 109 -13.17 -23.02 -4.70
CA PHE A 109 -12.73 -23.07 -6.11
C PHE A 109 -11.34 -23.65 -6.28
N GLU A 110 -10.42 -23.43 -5.34
CA GLU A 110 -9.09 -24.07 -5.36
C GLU A 110 -9.20 -25.59 -5.16
N TYR A 111 -10.10 -26.05 -4.28
CA TYR A 111 -10.24 -27.47 -3.95
C TYR A 111 -11.10 -28.25 -4.97
N TYR A 112 -12.26 -27.70 -5.37
CA TYR A 112 -13.22 -28.37 -6.24
C TYR A 112 -13.17 -27.92 -7.70
N GLY A 113 -12.41 -26.85 -8.01
CA GLY A 113 -12.45 -26.20 -9.32
C GLY A 113 -13.64 -25.25 -9.48
N LYS A 114 -13.72 -24.61 -10.67
CA LYS A 114 -14.81 -23.69 -11.04
C LYS A 114 -15.87 -24.38 -11.91
N THR A 115 -16.27 -25.58 -11.49
CA THR A 115 -17.24 -26.41 -12.22
C THR A 115 -18.32 -26.84 -11.24
N CYS A 116 -19.58 -26.77 -11.67
CA CYS A 116 -20.73 -27.13 -10.84
C CYS A 116 -20.68 -28.62 -10.46
N ASN A 117 -20.67 -28.95 -9.17
CA ASN A 117 -20.62 -30.33 -8.67
C ASN A 117 -21.86 -31.17 -9.04
N ARG A 118 -22.96 -30.55 -9.48
CA ARG A 118 -24.22 -31.25 -9.79
C ARG A 118 -24.53 -31.41 -11.26
N CYS A 119 -24.08 -30.48 -12.09
CA CYS A 119 -24.45 -30.46 -13.51
C CYS A 119 -23.28 -30.10 -14.43
N GLU A 120 -22.07 -30.03 -13.87
CA GLU A 120 -20.81 -29.81 -14.60
C GLU A 120 -20.73 -28.52 -15.42
N SER A 121 -21.69 -27.60 -15.23
CA SER A 121 -21.63 -26.30 -15.87
C SER A 121 -20.48 -25.49 -15.31
N GLU A 122 -19.80 -24.73 -16.17
CA GLU A 122 -18.75 -23.76 -15.81
C GLU A 122 -19.29 -22.32 -15.78
N LYS A 123 -20.58 -22.12 -16.05
CA LYS A 123 -21.21 -20.81 -16.15
C LYS A 123 -21.91 -20.42 -14.84
N ASN A 124 -21.74 -19.15 -14.43
CA ASN A 124 -22.41 -18.55 -13.27
C ASN A 124 -22.21 -19.35 -11.98
N ILE A 125 -20.95 -19.61 -11.64
CA ILE A 125 -20.54 -20.48 -10.53
C ILE A 125 -20.47 -19.71 -9.22
N LEU A 126 -20.99 -20.33 -8.17
CA LEU A 126 -21.11 -19.80 -6.82
C LEU A 126 -20.73 -20.90 -5.82
N THR A 127 -20.37 -20.51 -4.61
CA THR A 127 -20.13 -21.46 -3.50
C THR A 127 -21.33 -21.46 -2.58
N HIS A 128 -21.79 -22.65 -2.20
CA HIS A 128 -22.93 -22.91 -1.34
C HIS A 128 -22.50 -23.63 -0.06
N HIS A 129 -23.13 -23.31 1.07
CA HIS A 129 -22.97 -24.04 2.33
C HIS A 129 -24.03 -25.13 2.42
N LYS A 130 -23.63 -26.41 2.40
CA LYS A 130 -24.55 -27.56 2.43
C LYS A 130 -25.50 -27.52 3.63
N ASP A 131 -24.97 -27.16 4.80
CA ASP A 131 -25.73 -27.02 6.05
C ASP A 131 -26.52 -25.70 6.20
N HIS A 132 -26.49 -24.81 5.19
CA HIS A 132 -27.07 -23.46 5.23
C HIS A 132 -26.51 -22.53 6.32
N ASN A 133 -25.47 -22.94 7.05
CA ASN A 133 -24.82 -22.14 8.07
C ASN A 133 -23.59 -21.44 7.49
N ARG A 134 -23.73 -20.14 7.20
CA ARG A 134 -22.65 -19.29 6.65
C ARG A 134 -21.42 -19.16 7.57
N GLN A 135 -21.51 -19.61 8.82
CA GLN A 135 -20.40 -19.61 9.76
C GLN A 135 -19.52 -20.87 9.65
N ASN A 136 -20.07 -21.98 9.12
CA ASN A 136 -19.35 -23.24 8.96
C ASN A 136 -18.57 -23.27 7.64
N ASN A 137 -17.35 -22.72 7.66
CA ASN A 137 -16.50 -22.61 6.47
C ASN A 137 -15.55 -23.81 6.27
N ASN A 138 -15.89 -24.98 6.81
CA ASN A 138 -15.17 -26.23 6.53
C ASN A 138 -15.33 -26.60 5.06
N ILE A 139 -14.24 -27.01 4.40
CA ILE A 139 -14.24 -27.26 2.95
C ILE A 139 -15.28 -28.31 2.54
N GLU A 140 -15.46 -29.34 3.37
CA GLU A 140 -16.44 -30.41 3.18
C GLU A 140 -17.89 -29.94 3.23
N ASN A 141 -18.16 -28.85 3.97
CA ASN A 141 -19.47 -28.20 4.05
C ASN A 141 -19.73 -27.25 2.86
N LEU A 142 -18.72 -26.97 2.03
CA LEU A 142 -18.87 -26.14 0.85
C LEU A 142 -19.18 -27.02 -0.38
N GLU A 143 -19.96 -26.47 -1.30
CA GLU A 143 -20.27 -27.06 -2.59
C GLU A 143 -20.18 -25.97 -3.67
N VAL A 144 -19.61 -26.28 -4.83
CA VAL A 144 -19.53 -25.38 -5.97
C VAL A 144 -20.72 -25.63 -6.88
N LEU A 145 -21.61 -24.65 -7.02
CA LEU A 145 -22.86 -24.77 -7.78
C LEU A 145 -23.01 -23.66 -8.81
N CYS A 146 -23.57 -23.98 -9.97
CA CYS A 146 -24.06 -22.95 -10.88
C CYS A 146 -25.33 -22.29 -10.29
N LYS A 147 -25.62 -21.04 -10.71
CA LYS A 147 -26.78 -20.28 -10.24
C LYS A 147 -28.11 -21.04 -10.38
N LYS A 148 -28.27 -21.85 -11.44
CA LYS A 148 -29.47 -22.69 -11.65
C LYS A 148 -29.60 -23.76 -10.58
N CYS A 149 -28.53 -24.51 -10.29
CA CYS A 149 -28.53 -25.55 -9.25
C CYS A 149 -28.64 -24.94 -7.85
N HIS A 150 -27.98 -23.82 -7.59
CA HIS A 150 -28.09 -23.06 -6.35
C HIS A 150 -29.54 -22.60 -6.10
N GLN A 151 -30.20 -22.07 -7.13
CA GLN A 151 -31.61 -21.65 -7.01
C GLN A 151 -32.53 -22.84 -6.71
N LYS A 152 -32.36 -23.96 -7.42
CA LYS A 152 -33.12 -25.20 -7.18
C LYS A 152 -32.94 -25.74 -5.77
N HIS A 153 -31.78 -25.49 -5.16
CA HIS A 153 -31.51 -25.90 -3.78
C HIS A 153 -32.29 -25.07 -2.75
N HIS A 154 -32.45 -23.76 -2.98
CA HIS A 154 -33.17 -22.88 -2.06
C HIS A 154 -34.66 -22.73 -2.35
N CYS A 155 -35.07 -23.03 -3.58
CA CYS A 155 -36.42 -22.77 -4.03
C CYS A 155 -36.92 -23.89 -4.93
N THR A 156 -38.17 -24.26 -4.71
CA THR A 156 -38.94 -25.11 -5.62
C THR A 156 -39.76 -24.21 -6.52
N ARG A 157 -39.88 -24.57 -7.80
CA ARG A 157 -40.76 -23.85 -8.72
C ARG A 157 -42.16 -24.45 -8.63
N ASP A 158 -43.13 -23.62 -8.29
CA ASP A 158 -44.54 -23.97 -8.32
C ASP A 158 -44.96 -24.30 -9.77
N GLN A 159 -45.59 -25.46 -9.97
CA GLN A 159 -46.04 -25.90 -11.28
C GLN A 159 -47.31 -25.17 -11.75
N VAL A 160 -48.13 -24.70 -10.81
CA VAL A 160 -49.40 -24.03 -11.11
C VAL A 160 -49.16 -22.54 -11.36
N THR A 161 -48.50 -21.86 -10.44
CA THR A 161 -48.30 -20.40 -10.54
C THR A 161 -47.01 -20.01 -11.27
N GLY A 162 -46.10 -20.96 -11.48
CA GLY A 162 -44.76 -20.71 -12.05
C GLY A 162 -43.82 -19.92 -11.14
N ARG A 163 -44.26 -19.54 -9.92
CA ARG A 163 -43.49 -18.76 -8.96
C ARG A 163 -42.48 -19.63 -8.21
N TYR A 164 -41.41 -19.00 -7.73
CA TYR A 164 -40.47 -19.68 -6.83
C TYR A 164 -40.99 -19.64 -5.40
N ILE A 165 -41.17 -20.81 -4.81
CA ILE A 165 -41.51 -21.00 -3.41
C ILE A 165 -40.20 -21.32 -2.68
N LYS A 166 -39.93 -20.62 -1.58
CA LYS A 166 -38.78 -20.92 -0.73
C LYS A 166 -39.01 -22.29 -0.10
N GLY A 167 -38.07 -23.22 -0.32
CA GLY A 167 -38.08 -24.53 0.32
C GLY A 167 -37.85 -24.44 1.82
#